data_AF-A0A366L203-F1
#
_entry.id   AF-A0A366L203-F1
#
_cell.length_a   1.000
_cell.length_b   1.000
_cell.length_c   1.000
_cell.angle_alpha   90.00
_cell.angle_beta   90.00
_cell.angle_gamma   90.00
#
_symmetry.space_group_name_H-M   'P 1'
#
loop_
_entity.id
_entity.type
_entity.pdbx_description
1 polymer ?
#
loop_
_entity_poly.entity_id
_entity_poly.type
_entity_poly.pdbx_seq_one_letter_code
_entity_poly.pdbx_strand_id
1 'polypeptide(L)'
;MPVAQHGNFVRIQNTFIKIESIIAIKPKDLVQYDHEDRIMSKDFPEIHIETVKSSFAFLFQEFEQRDQAIEALITIVARYG
;
A
#
# COMPACT_ATOMS: atom_id res chain seq x y z
N MET A 1 13.01 5.61 3.56
CA MET A 1 11.70 5.53 2.89
C MET A 1 11.16 4.11 2.98
N PRO A 2 9.86 3.93 3.26
CA PRO A 2 9.21 2.62 3.38
C PRO A 2 9.07 1.89 2.04
N VAL A 3 9.25 2.58 0.91
CA VAL A 3 9.21 2.04 -0.44
C VAL A 3 10.55 2.27 -1.14
N ALA A 4 11.08 1.26 -1.83
CA ALA A 4 12.29 1.37 -2.63
C ALA A 4 12.28 0.40 -3.82
N GLN A 5 12.82 0.82 -4.96
CA GLN A 5 13.00 -0.06 -6.12
C GLN A 5 14.31 -0.86 -6.01
N HIS A 6 14.23 -2.16 -6.28
CA HIS A 6 15.36 -3.08 -6.34
C HIS A 6 15.26 -3.91 -7.62
N GLY A 7 15.80 -3.36 -8.72
CA GLY A 7 15.70 -3.96 -10.05
C GLY A 7 14.24 -4.10 -10.49
N ASN A 8 13.81 -5.34 -10.75
CA ASN A 8 12.45 -5.70 -11.18
C ASN A 8 11.45 -5.85 -10.01
N PHE A 9 11.87 -5.50 -8.79
CA PHE A 9 11.06 -5.59 -7.59
C PHE A 9 10.88 -4.21 -6.95
N VAL A 10 9.73 -4.00 -6.33
CA VAL A 10 9.53 -2.94 -5.36
C VAL A 10 9.51 -3.54 -3.97
N ARG A 11 10.31 -2.98 -3.07
CA ARG A 11 10.30 -3.31 -1.65
C ARG A 11 9.37 -2.35 -0.94
N ILE A 12 8.41 -2.89 -0.21
CA ILE A 12 7.52 -2.13 0.69
C ILE A 12 7.69 -2.73 2.06
N GLN A 13 8.19 -1.93 3.01
CA GLN A 13 8.61 -2.39 4.33
C GLN A 13 9.60 -3.58 4.18
N ASN A 14 9.19 -4.79 4.57
CA ASN A 14 10.01 -6.01 4.48
C ASN A 14 9.56 -6.98 3.37
N THR A 15 8.63 -6.57 2.50
CA THR A 15 8.08 -7.41 1.42
C THR A 15 8.58 -6.94 0.06
N PHE A 16 8.96 -7.89 -0.79
CA PHE A 16 9.34 -7.64 -2.17
C PHE A 16 8.22 -8.10 -3.12
N ILE A 17 7.77 -7.19 -3.98
CA ILE A 17 6.73 -7.45 -4.98
C ILE A 17 7.33 -7.20 -6.37
N LYS A 18 7.12 -8.14 -7.31
CA LYS A 18 7.60 -7.98 -8.69
C LYS A 18 6.79 -6.89 -9.38
N ILE A 19 7.44 -5.88 -9.97
CA ILE A 19 6.76 -4.67 -10.47
C ILE A 19 5.75 -5.02 -11.57
N GLU A 20 6.14 -5.85 -12.54
CA GLU A 20 5.27 -6.31 -13.64
C GLU A 20 4.03 -7.07 -13.18
N SER A 21 4.02 -7.58 -11.94
CA SER A 21 2.89 -8.35 -11.42
C SER A 21 1.83 -7.48 -10.77
N ILE A 22 2.11 -6.19 -10.54
CA ILE A 22 1.20 -5.25 -9.88
C ILE A 22 0.11 -4.84 -10.87
N ILE A 23 -1.14 -5.09 -10.48
CA ILE A 23 -2.33 -4.74 -11.27
C ILE A 23 -2.94 -3.44 -10.74
N ALA A 24 -3.01 -3.28 -9.41
CA ALA A 24 -3.60 -2.11 -8.79
C ALA A 24 -2.93 -1.76 -7.45
N ILE A 25 -2.92 -0.47 -7.15
CA ILE A 25 -2.49 0.10 -5.86
C ILE A 25 -3.64 0.99 -5.39
N LYS A 26 -4.21 0.71 -4.21
CA LYS A 26 -5.37 1.42 -3.68
C LYS A 26 -5.10 1.87 -2.24
N PRO A 27 -5.28 3.15 -1.89
CA PRO A 27 -5.38 3.53 -0.49
C PRO A 27 -6.61 2.88 0.13
N LYS A 28 -6.52 2.46 1.38
CA LYS A 28 -7.65 2.01 2.17
C LYS A 28 -7.57 2.61 3.57
N ASP A 29 -8.72 2.99 4.08
CA ASP A 29 -8.88 3.40 5.47
C ASP A 29 -9.56 2.25 6.21
N LEU A 30 -8.89 1.71 7.23
CA LEU A 30 -9.47 0.71 8.11
C LEU A 30 -10.34 1.42 9.15
N VAL A 31 -11.59 1.71 8.77
CA VAL A 31 -12.59 2.19 9.71
C VAL A 31 -13.17 0.98 10.45
N GLN A 32 -12.93 0.88 11.75
CA GLN A 32 -13.63 -0.09 12.60
C GLN A 32 -14.89 0.57 13.14
N TYR A 33 -16.05 -0.03 12.88
CA TYR A 33 -17.34 0.41 13.40
C TYR A 33 -17.75 -0.48 14.58
N ASP A 34 -18.43 0.09 15.59
CA ASP A 34 -19.11 -0.68 16.63
C ASP A 34 -20.42 -1.27 16.11
N HIS A 35 -21.11 -2.00 16.99
CA HIS A 35 -22.45 -2.54 16.73
C HIS A 35 -23.54 -1.46 16.59
N GLU A 36 -23.21 -0.17 16.80
CA GLU A 36 -24.09 0.99 16.63
C GLU A 36 -23.67 1.88 15.44
N ASP A 37 -22.85 1.35 14.51
CA ASP A 37 -22.30 2.07 13.35
C ASP A 37 -21.42 3.30 13.70
N ARG A 38 -20.89 3.38 14.92
CA ARG A 38 -19.97 4.44 15.36
C ARG A 38 -18.52 4.01 15.17
N ILE A 39 -17.66 4.94 14.79
CA ILE A 39 -16.23 4.69 14.56
C ILE A 39 -15.55 4.38 15.90
N MET A 40 -15.04 3.16 16.08
CA MET A 40 -14.40 2.67 17.31
C MET A 40 -12.89 2.89 17.38
N SER A 41 -12.20 2.91 16.24
CA SER A 41 -10.73 2.89 16.21
C SER A 41 -10.20 3.89 15.20
N LYS A 42 -9.06 4.49 15.57
CA LYS A 42 -8.38 5.52 14.81
C LYS A 42 -7.77 4.88 13.56
N ASP A 43 -8.24 5.35 12.43
CA ASP A 43 -7.87 5.00 11.07
C ASP A 43 -6.39 4.67 10.93
N PHE A 44 -6.05 3.38 10.77
CA PHE A 44 -4.71 3.00 10.35
C PHE A 44 -4.63 3.15 8.83
N PRO A 45 -3.77 4.05 8.32
CA PRO A 45 -3.64 4.26 6.89
C PRO A 45 -3.03 3.01 6.24
N GLU A 46 -3.72 2.44 5.24
CA GLU A 46 -3.33 1.22 4.57
C GLU A 46 -3.12 1.44 3.07
N ILE A 47 -2.17 0.72 2.48
CA ILE A 47 -2.08 0.52 1.03
C ILE A 47 -2.42 -0.94 0.72
N HIS A 48 -3.41 -1.13 -0.15
CA HIS A 48 -3.73 -2.42 -0.72
C HIS A 48 -3.12 -2.54 -2.11
N ILE A 49 -2.34 -3.59 -2.33
CA ILE A 49 -1.68 -3.89 -3.61
C ILE A 49 -2.19 -5.21 -4.14
N GLU A 50 -2.82 -5.16 -5.30
CA GLU A 50 -3.32 -6.32 -6.01
C GLU A 50 -2.30 -6.71 -7.09
N THR A 51 -1.95 -7.99 -7.11
CA THR A 51 -1.06 -8.58 -8.11
C THR A 51 -1.77 -9.71 -8.85
N VAL A 52 -1.16 -10.19 -9.94
CA VAL A 52 -1.67 -11.34 -10.72
C VAL A 52 -1.89 -12.59 -9.87
N LYS A 53 -1.13 -12.77 -8.77
CA LYS A 53 -1.16 -14.00 -7.95
C LYS A 53 -1.80 -13.83 -6.58
N SER A 54 -1.77 -12.62 -6.02
CA SER A 54 -2.14 -12.37 -4.62
C SER A 54 -2.43 -10.90 -4.37
N SER A 55 -3.03 -10.61 -3.22
CA SER A 55 -3.21 -9.25 -2.72
C SER A 55 -2.46 -9.06 -1.41
N PHE A 56 -1.92 -7.86 -1.20
CA PHE A 56 -1.12 -7.49 -0.03
C PHE A 56 -1.65 -6.21 0.60
N ALA A 57 -1.73 -6.17 1.93
CA ALA A 57 -2.10 -5.00 2.71
C ALA A 57 -0.89 -4.51 3.51
N PHE A 58 -0.58 -3.22 3.42
CA PHE A 58 0.52 -2.59 4.14
C PHE A 58 0.00 -1.46 5.03
N LEU A 59 0.19 -1.61 6.33
CA LEU A 59 -0.23 -0.61 7.32
C LEU A 59 0.88 0.41 7.56
N PHE A 60 0.49 1.67 7.68
CA PHE A 60 1.37 2.80 7.99
C PHE A 60 0.96 3.42 9.33
N GLN A 61 1.90 4.11 9.97
CA GLN A 61 1.62 4.79 11.24
C GLN A 61 0.90 6.13 11.03
N GLU A 62 1.17 6.80 9.90
CA GLU A 62 0.66 8.13 9.57
C GLU A 62 0.17 8.18 8.12
N PHE A 63 -0.87 8.97 7.87
CA PHE A 63 -1.47 9.12 6.54
C PHE A 63 -0.48 9.68 5.52
N GLU A 64 0.34 10.64 5.95
CA GLU A 64 1.39 11.21 5.12
C GLU A 64 2.41 10.15 4.66
N GLN A 65 2.79 9.21 5.54
CA GLN A 65 3.70 8.13 5.18
C GLN A 65 3.09 7.17 4.16
N ARG A 66 1.77 6.90 4.28
CA ARG A 66 1.02 6.10 3.29
C ARG A 66 0.98 6.82 1.96
N ASP A 67 0.63 8.10 1.94
CA ASP A 67 0.46 8.86 0.71
C ASP A 67 1.81 9.01 -0.02
N GLN A 68 2.89 9.30 0.70
CA GLN A 68 4.25 9.27 0.15
C GLN A 68 4.64 7.90 -0.42
N ALA A 69 4.24 6.82 0.25
CA ALA A 69 4.49 5.46 -0.22
C ALA A 69 3.68 5.13 -1.49
N ILE A 70 2.43 5.60 -1.59
CA ILE A 70 1.60 5.46 -2.80
C ILE A 70 2.24 6.22 -3.97
N GLU A 71 2.63 7.48 -3.78
CA GLU A 71 3.28 8.28 -4.82
C GLU A 71 4.58 7.63 -5.31
N ALA A 72 5.40 7.13 -4.38
CA ALA A 72 6.63 6.40 -4.71
C ALA A 72 6.32 5.12 -5.51
N LEU A 73 5.29 4.36 -5.12
CA LEU A 73 4.86 3.15 -5.82
C LEU A 73 4.38 3.44 -7.23
N ILE A 74 3.49 4.42 -7.39
CA ILE A 74 2.98 4.84 -8.70
C ILE A 74 4.14 5.29 -9.59
N THR A 75 5.08 6.07 -9.05
CA THR A 75 6.27 6.53 -9.80
C THR A 75 7.14 5.35 -10.26
N ILE A 76 7.36 4.35 -9.40
CA ILE A 76 8.16 3.16 -9.75
C ILE A 76 7.47 2.33 -10.83
N VAL A 77 6.16 2.08 -10.67
CA VAL A 77 5.38 1.29 -11.65
C VAL A 77 5.31 2.01 -13.00
N ALA A 78 5.05 3.32 -13.01
CA ALA A 78 4.95 4.12 -14.23
C ALA A 78 6.27 4.27 -15.00
N ARG A 79 7.42 4.10 -14.34
CA ARG A 79 8.74 4.09 -15.01
C ARG A 79 9.13 2.73 -15.56
N TYR A 80 8.49 1.67 -15.07
CA TYR A 80 8.82 0.29 -15.46
C TYR A 80 7.98 -0.21 -16.65
N GLY A 81 6.76 0.30 -16.79
CA GLY A 81 5.92 0.14 -17.99
C GLY A 81 6.21 1.19 -19.04
#